data_AF-A0A948D6Y1-F1
#
_entry.id   AF-A0A948D6Y1-F1
#
_cell.length_a   1.000
_cell.length_b   1.000
_cell.length_c   1.000
_cell.angle_alpha   90.00
_cell.angle_beta   90.00
_cell.angle_gamma   90.00
#
_symmetry.space_group_name_H-M   'P 1'
#
loop_
_entity.id
_entity.type
_entity.pdbx_description
1 polymer ?
#
loop_
_entity_poly.entity_id
_entity_poly.type
_entity_poly.pdbx_seq_one_letter_code
_entity_poly.pdbx_strand_id
1 'polypeptide(L)'
;MHPGHIKYFQAAKIMGDILVVTVTPDKYVDKGPGRPAFGQVLRAESIAALECVDYVSINKWPTAEETLRLLRPDIYVKGQEFENLEDKTGKIQREYEVIRAIGAELKFTHEAVFSSTELLKNHFEI
;
A
#
# COMPACT_ATOMS: atom_id res chain seq x y z
N MET A 1 10.04 -2.76 -6.44
CA MET A 1 10.42 -1.93 -5.28
C MET A 1 11.28 -0.77 -5.76
N HIS A 2 11.17 0.39 -5.14
CA HIS A 2 12.00 1.56 -5.43
C HIS A 2 12.12 2.43 -4.16
N PRO A 3 13.03 3.43 -4.13
CA PRO A 3 13.24 4.26 -2.93
C PRO A 3 11.98 4.89 -2.36
N GLY A 4 11.00 5.26 -3.20
CA GLY A 4 9.68 5.74 -2.74
C GLY A 4 8.97 4.81 -1.76
N HIS A 5 8.91 3.50 -2.04
CA HIS A 5 8.27 2.55 -1.13
C HIS A 5 9.05 2.41 0.19
N ILE A 6 10.38 2.44 0.13
CA ILE A 6 11.23 2.31 1.32
C ILE A 6 10.97 3.50 2.25
N LYS A 7 11.02 4.72 1.72
CA LYS A 7 10.71 5.94 2.47
C LYS A 7 9.28 5.93 3.02
N TYR A 8 8.32 5.52 2.21
CA TYR A 8 6.92 5.36 2.60
C TYR A 8 6.77 4.45 3.83
N PHE A 9 7.36 3.25 3.81
CA PHE A 9 7.29 2.32 4.94
C PHE A 9 8.05 2.82 6.17
N GLN A 10 9.21 3.45 5.99
CA GLN A 10 9.96 4.07 7.09
C GLN A 10 9.15 5.18 7.77
N ALA A 11 8.51 6.05 7.00
CA ALA A 11 7.63 7.09 7.53
C ALA A 11 6.41 6.49 8.24
N ALA A 12 5.79 5.45 7.68
CA ALA A 12 4.67 4.75 8.31
C ALA A 12 5.06 4.10 9.65
N LYS A 13 6.25 3.48 9.74
CA LYS A 13 6.76 2.85 10.97
C LYS A 13 6.96 3.85 12.10
N ILE A 14 7.29 5.11 11.81
CA ILE A 14 7.44 6.14 12.86
C ILE A 14 6.09 6.49 13.52
N MET A 15 4.97 6.19 12.85
CA MET A 15 3.63 6.55 13.34
C MET A 15 3.05 5.55 14.35
N GLY A 16 3.68 4.40 14.58
CA GLY A 16 3.20 3.38 15.51
C GLY A 16 4.24 2.32 15.85
N ASP A 17 3.92 1.40 16.75
CA ASP A 17 4.89 0.44 17.28
C ASP A 17 5.13 -0.76 16.35
N ILE A 18 4.11 -1.16 15.58
CA ILE A 18 4.12 -2.33 14.69
C ILE A 18 3.60 -1.92 13.30
N LEU A 19 4.40 -2.17 12.26
CA LEU A 19 4.05 -1.96 10.87
C LEU A 19 3.70 -3.31 10.20
N VAL A 20 2.42 -3.44 9.83
CA VAL A 20 1.92 -4.54 9.01
C VAL A 20 1.70 -4.03 7.58
N VAL A 21 2.32 -4.69 6.61
CA VAL A 21 2.13 -4.38 5.18
C VAL A 21 1.42 -5.51 4.48
N THR A 22 0.30 -5.20 3.82
CA THR A 22 -0.39 -6.19 2.99
C THR A 22 -0.12 -6.01 1.51
N VAL A 23 0.04 -7.12 0.81
CA VAL A 23 0.32 -7.20 -0.62
C VAL A 23 -0.92 -7.67 -1.37
N THR A 24 -1.33 -6.92 -2.38
CA THR A 24 -2.43 -7.31 -3.27
C THR A 24 -2.08 -8.57 -4.07
N PRO A 25 -2.95 -9.60 -4.11
CA PRO A 25 -2.78 -10.79 -4.93
C PRO A 25 -2.61 -10.49 -6.41
N ASP A 26 -1.86 -11.34 -7.12
CA ASP A 26 -1.58 -11.17 -8.55
C ASP A 26 -2.87 -11.09 -9.37
N LYS A 27 -3.89 -11.90 -9.04
CA LYS A 27 -5.21 -11.90 -9.69
C LYS A 27 -5.98 -10.58 -9.59
N TYR A 28 -5.58 -9.67 -8.71
CA TYR A 28 -6.21 -8.35 -8.53
C TYR A 28 -5.30 -7.20 -8.97
N VAL A 29 -4.09 -7.50 -9.49
CA VAL A 29 -3.22 -6.49 -10.08
C VAL A 29 -3.68 -6.26 -11.53
N ASP A 30 -4.32 -5.12 -11.77
CA ASP A 30 -4.70 -4.69 -13.11
C ASP A 30 -3.88 -3.44 -13.51
N LYS A 31 -2.75 -3.69 -14.18
CA LYS A 31 -1.81 -2.65 -14.64
C LYS A 31 -1.41 -2.84 -16.11
N GLY A 32 -2.22 -3.57 -16.87
CA GLY A 32 -1.96 -3.91 -18.26
C GLY A 32 -1.17 -5.21 -18.47
N PRO A 33 -0.96 -5.61 -19.74
CA PRO A 33 -0.31 -6.87 -20.09
C PRO A 33 1.08 -7.02 -19.46
N GLY A 34 1.41 -8.25 -19.04
CA GLY A 34 2.72 -8.55 -18.43
C GLY A 34 2.91 -7.98 -17.01
N ARG A 35 1.83 -7.52 -16.35
CA ARG A 35 1.86 -7.07 -14.95
C ARG A 35 1.10 -8.04 -14.03
N PRO A 36 1.55 -8.22 -12.78
CA PRO A 36 2.76 -7.62 -12.19
C PRO A 36 4.04 -8.27 -12.76
N ALA A 37 5.13 -7.49 -12.82
CA ALA A 37 6.43 -8.00 -13.28
C ALA A 37 7.04 -9.04 -12.32
N PHE A 38 6.69 -8.93 -11.04
CA PHE A 38 7.05 -9.90 -9.99
C PHE A 38 5.77 -10.41 -9.33
N GLY A 39 5.67 -11.73 -9.15
CA GLY A 39 4.54 -12.36 -8.48
C GLY A 39 4.41 -11.94 -7.01
N GLN A 40 3.23 -12.17 -6.43
CA GLN A 40 2.85 -11.73 -5.09
C GLN A 40 3.81 -12.21 -4.00
N VAL A 41 4.37 -13.42 -4.13
CA VAL A 41 5.34 -13.98 -3.17
C VAL A 41 6.63 -13.18 -3.18
N LEU A 42 7.25 -12.98 -4.35
CA LEU A 42 8.48 -12.19 -4.48
C LEU A 42 8.28 -10.74 -4.03
N ARG A 43 7.11 -10.15 -4.32
CA ARG A 43 6.77 -8.81 -3.83
C ARG A 43 6.66 -8.77 -2.31
N ALA A 44 6.04 -9.78 -1.69
CA ALA A 44 5.95 -9.88 -0.24
C ALA A 44 7.32 -10.08 0.41
N GLU A 45 8.16 -10.98 -0.12
CA GLU A 45 9.53 -11.20 0.36
C GLU A 45 10.38 -9.93 0.27
N SER A 46 10.26 -9.18 -0.84
CA SER A 46 10.95 -7.90 -1.02
C SER A 46 10.58 -6.86 0.04
N ILE A 47 9.33 -6.85 0.49
CA ILE A 47 8.84 -5.95 1.55
C ILE A 47 9.27 -6.48 2.92
N ALA A 48 9.20 -7.79 3.15
CA ALA A 48 9.57 -8.43 4.41
C ALA A 48 11.06 -8.31 4.73
N ALA A 49 11.90 -8.11 3.71
CA ALA A 49 13.33 -7.85 3.88
C ALA A 49 13.65 -6.46 4.43
N LEU A 50 12.67 -5.55 4.54
CA LEU A 50 12.88 -4.20 5.05
C LEU A 50 12.86 -4.20 6.59
N GLU A 51 13.92 -3.67 7.20
CA GLU A 51 14.05 -3.58 8.67
C GLU A 51 12.86 -2.90 9.36
N CYS A 52 12.24 -1.90 8.71
CA CYS A 52 11.11 -1.15 9.27
C CYS A 52 9.76 -1.89 9.23
N VAL A 53 9.68 -3.08 8.60
CA VAL A 53 8.43 -3.83 8.44
C VAL A 53 8.42 -5.05 9.36
N ASP A 54 7.45 -5.12 10.28
CA ASP A 54 7.36 -6.22 11.26
C ASP A 54 6.63 -7.44 10.68
N TYR A 55 5.58 -7.21 9.89
CA TYR A 55 4.80 -8.29 9.28
C TYR A 55 4.42 -7.98 7.84
N VAL A 56 4.48 -9.00 6.99
CA VAL A 56 3.97 -8.93 5.61
C VAL A 56 2.99 -10.06 5.38
N SER A 57 1.88 -9.75 4.70
CA SER A 57 0.91 -10.76 4.30
C SER A 57 0.36 -10.47 2.91
N ILE A 58 0.07 -11.52 2.15
CA ILE A 58 -0.70 -11.38 0.91
C ILE A 58 -2.18 -11.39 1.30
N ASN A 59 -2.92 -10.32 0.98
CA ASN A 59 -4.34 -10.25 1.35
C ASN A 59 -5.20 -11.17 0.46
N LYS A 60 -6.52 -11.20 0.67
CA LYS A 60 -7.44 -12.04 -0.10
C LYS A 60 -8.38 -11.27 -1.04
N TRP A 61 -8.29 -9.94 -1.06
CA TRP A 61 -9.32 -9.06 -1.63
C TRP A 61 -8.71 -8.03 -2.59
N PRO A 62 -9.50 -7.51 -3.55
CA PRO A 62 -9.01 -6.49 -4.49
C PRO A 62 -8.75 -5.13 -3.84
N THR A 63 -9.34 -4.89 -2.66
CA THR A 63 -9.34 -3.61 -1.96
C THR A 63 -9.17 -3.85 -0.45
N ALA A 64 -8.85 -2.80 0.33
CA ALA A 64 -8.35 -2.95 1.69
C ALA A 64 -9.45 -3.18 2.76
N GLU A 65 -10.74 -2.97 2.44
CA GLU A 65 -11.85 -2.95 3.41
C GLU A 65 -11.88 -4.20 4.30
N GLU A 66 -11.86 -5.39 3.70
CA GLU A 66 -11.92 -6.64 4.45
C GLU A 66 -10.64 -6.92 5.24
N THR A 67 -9.49 -6.45 4.73
CA THR A 67 -8.22 -6.52 5.46
C THR A 67 -8.27 -5.64 6.71
N LEU A 68 -8.79 -4.42 6.58
CA LEU A 68 -8.97 -3.48 7.70
C LEU A 68 -9.94 -4.03 8.75
N ARG A 69 -11.06 -4.63 8.32
CA ARG A 69 -12.03 -5.25 9.25
C ARG A 69 -11.44 -6.39 10.06
N LEU A 70 -10.55 -7.18 9.47
CA LEU A 70 -9.93 -8.33 10.13
C LEU A 70 -8.75 -7.95 11.03
N LEU A 71 -7.86 -7.08 10.53
CA LEU A 71 -6.66 -6.68 11.28
C LEU A 71 -6.97 -5.66 12.37
N ARG A 72 -7.99 -4.81 12.17
CA ARG A 72 -8.38 -3.73 13.07
C ARG A 72 -7.18 -2.89 13.58
N PRO A 73 -6.37 -2.30 12.69
CA PRO A 73 -5.23 -1.51 13.13
C PRO A 73 -5.68 -0.24 13.85
N ASP A 74 -4.84 0.29 14.74
CA ASP A 74 -5.07 1.61 15.34
C ASP A 74 -4.89 2.74 14.33
N ILE A 75 -3.95 2.55 13.37
CA ILE A 75 -3.60 3.53 12.35
C ILE A 75 -3.57 2.85 10.98
N TYR A 76 -4.25 3.44 10.01
CA TYR A 76 -4.10 3.10 8.59
C TYR A 76 -3.37 4.23 7.87
N VAL A 77 -2.27 3.89 7.19
CA VAL A 77 -1.39 4.86 6.55
C VAL A 77 -1.58 4.83 5.04
N LYS A 78 -1.64 6.00 4.40
CA LYS A 78 -1.63 6.20 2.95
C LYS A 78 -0.61 7.26 2.51
N GLY A 79 -0.36 7.38 1.21
CA GLY A 79 0.45 8.48 0.66
C GLY A 79 -0.35 9.78 0.54
N GLN A 80 0.35 10.92 0.56
CA GLN A 80 -0.25 12.26 0.44
C GLN A 80 -1.15 12.44 -0.80
N GLU A 81 -0.95 11.64 -1.86
CA GLU A 81 -1.79 11.67 -3.05
C GLU A 81 -3.26 11.31 -2.77
N PHE A 82 -3.54 10.69 -1.61
CA PHE A 82 -4.87 10.32 -1.18
C PHE A 82 -5.52 11.33 -0.22
N GLU A 83 -4.82 12.41 0.17
CA GLU A 83 -5.33 13.42 1.11
C GLU A 83 -6.47 14.25 0.53
N ASN A 84 -6.42 14.55 -0.76
CA ASN A 84 -7.44 15.38 -1.40
C ASN A 84 -8.77 14.66 -1.62
N LEU A 85 -8.89 13.36 -1.27
CA LEU A 85 -10.09 12.53 -1.34
C LEU A 85 -10.85 12.55 -2.70
N GLU A 86 -10.25 13.09 -3.77
CA GLU A 86 -10.82 13.09 -5.12
C GLU A 86 -10.69 11.70 -5.77
N ASP A 87 -11.36 10.71 -5.19
CA ASP A 87 -11.44 9.38 -5.76
C ASP A 87 -12.75 9.20 -6.54
N LYS A 88 -12.66 9.37 -7.86
CA LYS A 88 -13.78 9.10 -8.78
C LYS A 88 -14.25 7.64 -8.75
N THR A 89 -13.48 6.71 -8.16
CA THR A 89 -13.82 5.29 -8.05
C THR A 89 -14.53 4.92 -6.75
N GLY A 90 -14.59 5.83 -5.76
CA GLY A 90 -15.25 5.62 -4.47
C GLY A 90 -14.60 4.54 -3.58
N LYS A 91 -13.40 4.07 -3.90
CA LYS A 91 -12.65 3.09 -3.09
C LYS A 91 -12.15 3.72 -1.79
N ILE A 92 -11.59 4.92 -1.86
CA ILE A 92 -11.10 5.64 -0.66
C ILE A 92 -12.26 5.88 0.31
N GLN A 93 -13.44 6.25 -0.20
CA GLN A 93 -14.60 6.50 0.63
C GLN A 93 -15.04 5.24 1.41
N ARG A 94 -15.03 4.08 0.75
CA ARG A 94 -15.34 2.79 1.39
C ARG A 94 -14.30 2.42 2.45
N GLU A 95 -13.02 2.63 2.18
CA GLU A 95 -11.96 2.42 3.17
C GLU A 95 -12.14 3.37 4.37
N TYR A 96 -12.48 4.64 4.14
CA TYR A 96 -12.76 5.62 5.19
C TYR A 96 -13.95 5.22 6.07
N GLU A 97 -15.03 4.73 5.48
CA GLU A 97 -16.16 4.18 6.24
C GLU A 97 -15.75 3.02 7.14
N VAL A 98 -14.90 2.12 6.64
CA VAL A 98 -14.38 1.01 7.43
C VAL A 98 -13.50 1.51 8.58
N ILE A 99 -12.54 2.41 8.30
CA ILE A 99 -11.62 3.01 9.27
C ILE A 99 -12.42 3.64 10.42
N ARG A 100 -13.44 4.45 10.09
CA ARG A 100 -14.35 5.05 11.06
C ARG A 100 -15.09 4.00 11.88
N ALA A 101 -15.58 2.94 11.24
CA ALA A 101 -16.34 1.87 11.91
C ALA A 101 -15.48 1.02 12.86
N ILE A 102 -14.20 0.83 12.55
CA ILE A 102 -13.28 0.07 13.42
C ILE A 102 -12.61 0.92 14.50
N GLY A 103 -12.74 2.26 14.42
CA GLY A 103 -12.14 3.22 15.35
C GLY A 103 -10.68 3.55 15.06
N ALA A 104 -10.21 3.32 13.83
CA ALA A 104 -8.84 3.58 13.41
C ALA A 104 -8.64 5.04 12.98
N GLU A 105 -7.40 5.52 13.05
CA GLU A 105 -6.99 6.82 12.51
C GLU A 105 -6.42 6.65 11.09
N LEU A 106 -6.82 7.52 10.15
CA LEU A 106 -6.20 7.61 8.84
C LEU A 106 -5.05 8.63 8.90
N LYS A 107 -3.82 8.21 8.58
CA LYS A 107 -2.63 9.08 8.50
C LYS A 107 -2.01 9.05 7.11
N PHE A 108 -1.23 10.09 6.81
CA PHE A 108 -0.60 10.25 5.50
C PHE A 108 0.90 10.48 5.60
N THR A 109 1.66 9.85 4.71
CA THR A 109 3.10 10.10 4.54
C THR A 109 3.32 11.16 3.48
N HIS A 110 4.31 12.01 3.69
CA HIS A 110 4.69 13.10 2.79
C HIS A 110 6.02 12.82 2.09
N GLU A 111 6.22 11.57 1.71
CA GLU A 111 7.45 11.11 1.07
C GLU A 111 7.39 11.32 -0.45
N ALA A 112 8.57 11.33 -1.07
CA ALA A 112 8.67 11.44 -2.52
C ALA A 112 7.82 10.34 -3.20
N VAL A 113 6.85 10.78 -4.00
CA VAL A 113 5.94 9.89 -4.74
C VAL A 113 6.64 9.43 -6.01
N PHE A 114 6.83 8.13 -6.15
CA PHE A 114 7.37 7.50 -7.35
C PHE A 114 6.33 6.55 -7.93
N SER A 115 6.24 6.52 -9.26
CA SER A 115 5.45 5.53 -9.99
C SER A 115 6.38 4.53 -10.65
N SER A 116 6.18 3.23 -10.39
CA SER A 116 6.93 2.17 -11.08
C SER A 116 6.75 2.23 -12.60
N THR A 117 5.57 2.67 -13.09
CA THR A 117 5.32 2.83 -14.52
C THR A 117 6.13 3.99 -15.10
N GLU A 118 6.17 5.13 -14.42
CA GLU A 118 6.94 6.29 -14.90
C GLU A 118 8.45 6.05 -14.80
N LEU A 119 8.91 5.37 -13.74
CA LEU A 119 10.31 4.95 -13.63
C LEU A 119 10.73 4.02 -14.76
N LEU A 120 9.83 3.11 -15.18
CA LEU A 120 10.10 2.25 -16.32
C LEU A 120 10.21 3.09 -17.59
N LYS A 121 9.19 3.89 -17.94
CA LYS A 121 9.21 4.73 -19.15
C LYS A 121 10.41 5.70 -19.21
N ASN A 122 10.80 6.29 -18.09
CA ASN A 122 11.83 7.34 -18.05
C ASN A 122 13.26 6.78 -18.10
N HIS A 123 13.46 5.53 -17.69
CA HIS A 123 14.80 4.93 -17.59
C HIS A 123 14.99 3.71 -18.50
N PHE A 124 13.91 3.18 -19.05
CA PHE A 124 13.88 2.04 -19.95
C PHE A 124 12.86 2.37 -21.05
N GLU A 125 13.19 2.15 -22.32
CA GLU A 125 12.29 2.47 -23.44
C GLU A 125 11.13 1.45 -23.55
N ILE A 126 10.30 1.32 -22.50
CA ILE A 126 9.24 0.32 -22.32
C ILE A 126 7.97 0.96 -21.76
#